data_AF-A0A2W6ZPF9-F1
#
_entry.id   AF-A0A2W6ZPF9-F1
#
_cell.length_a   1.000
_cell.length_b   1.000
_cell.length_c   1.000
_cell.angle_alpha   90.00
_cell.angle_beta   90.00
_cell.angle_gamma   90.00
#
_symmetry.space_group_name_H-M   'P 1'
#
loop_
_entity.id
_entity.type
_entity.pdbx_description
1 polymer ?
#
loop_
_entity_poly.entity_id
_entity_poly.type
_entity_poly.pdbx_seq_one_letter_code
_entity_poly.pdbx_strand_id
1 'polypeptide(L)'
;MSGSWFEQLEAQLDRQLEAFLSRNPDQRHLLDAEERQERQRRLSHQRLQIQMQADSSRQALLELAGEITQWQQRVGRARAAGALALADQAEAHLRQLMGLGRDRWQALHDLGSSLRQVEAELAELLEPDGPAAPSTPASPPEPGSPDLEQAWARFEKQQDLEDLRRSRSSPGS
;
A
#
# COMPACT_ATOMS: atom_id res chain seq x y z
N MET A 1 -25.03 -26.07 -27.53
CA MET A 1 -26.47 -26.15 -27.24
C MET A 1 -26.78 -26.68 -25.83
N SER A 2 -25.78 -26.98 -24.99
CA SER A 2 -25.93 -27.48 -23.61
C SER A 2 -26.00 -26.39 -22.53
N GLY A 3 -25.70 -25.12 -22.85
CA GLY A 3 -25.73 -24.00 -21.89
C GLY A 3 -27.15 -23.62 -21.44
N SER A 4 -28.13 -23.66 -22.35
CA SER A 4 -29.50 -23.21 -22.06
C SER A 4 -30.25 -24.05 -21.01
N TRP A 5 -29.96 -25.35 -20.92
CA TRP A 5 -30.58 -26.21 -19.90
C TRP A 5 -29.98 -25.99 -18.51
N PHE A 6 -28.65 -25.80 -18.44
CA PHE A 6 -27.95 -25.53 -17.20
C PHE A 6 -28.31 -24.14 -16.64
N GLU A 7 -28.35 -23.12 -17.51
CA GLU A 7 -28.81 -21.77 -17.15
C GLU A 7 -30.26 -21.76 -16.63
N GLN A 8 -31.16 -22.57 -17.22
CA GLN A 8 -32.53 -22.72 -16.72
C GLN A 8 -32.61 -23.37 -15.34
N LEU A 9 -31.74 -24.35 -15.08
CA LEU A 9 -31.64 -25.00 -13.78
C LEU A 9 -31.12 -24.03 -12.72
N GLU A 10 -30.05 -23.29 -13.01
CA GLU A 10 -29.53 -22.23 -12.13
C GLU A 10 -30.62 -21.20 -11.81
N ALA A 11 -31.30 -20.67 -12.83
CA ALA A 11 -32.37 -19.69 -12.64
C ALA A 11 -33.58 -20.24 -11.87
N GLN A 12 -33.81 -21.55 -11.88
CA GLN A 12 -34.86 -22.19 -11.08
C GLN A 12 -34.41 -22.36 -9.63
N LEU A 13 -33.16 -22.76 -9.40
CA LEU A 13 -32.57 -22.91 -8.07
C LEU A 13 -32.49 -21.55 -7.35
N ASP A 14 -32.06 -20.49 -8.04
CA ASP A 14 -32.03 -19.12 -7.49
C ASP A 14 -33.41 -18.66 -7.04
N ARG A 15 -34.44 -18.87 -7.86
CA ARG A 15 -35.83 -18.54 -7.50
C ARG A 15 -36.32 -19.32 -6.28
N GLN A 16 -35.93 -20.59 -6.15
CA GLN A 16 -36.29 -21.40 -4.99
C GLN A 16 -35.54 -20.96 -3.74
N LEU A 17 -34.26 -20.60 -3.86
CA LEU A 17 -33.44 -20.07 -2.78
C LEU A 17 -33.97 -18.72 -2.28
N GLU A 18 -34.31 -17.79 -3.17
CA GLU A 18 -34.95 -16.52 -2.80
C GLU A 18 -36.30 -16.73 -2.10
N ALA A 19 -37.12 -17.65 -2.60
CA ALA A 19 -38.39 -18.00 -1.96
C ALA A 19 -38.18 -18.62 -0.57
N PHE A 20 -37.10 -19.36 -0.36
CA PHE A 20 -36.73 -19.90 0.94
C PHE A 20 -36.22 -18.81 1.89
N LEU A 21 -35.28 -17.96 1.46
CA LEU A 21 -34.69 -16.90 2.28
C LEU A 21 -35.71 -15.81 2.65
N SER A 22 -36.62 -15.45 1.74
CA SER A 22 -37.71 -14.51 2.04
C SER A 22 -38.68 -15.01 3.11
N ARG A 23 -38.82 -16.34 3.24
CA ARG A 23 -39.62 -16.99 4.30
C ARG A 23 -38.84 -17.25 5.58
N ASN A 24 -37.51 -17.10 5.56
CA ASN A 24 -36.60 -17.38 6.67
C ASN A 24 -35.59 -16.23 6.83
N PRO A 25 -36.00 -15.05 7.34
CA PRO A 25 -35.13 -13.88 7.46
C PRO A 25 -33.89 -14.15 8.33
N ASP A 26 -34.00 -14.98 9.37
CA ASP A 26 -32.87 -15.37 10.21
C ASP A 26 -31.78 -16.11 9.41
N GLN A 27 -32.19 -16.99 8.46
CA GLN A 27 -31.26 -17.69 7.58
C GLN A 27 -30.58 -16.73 6.61
N ARG A 28 -31.30 -15.72 6.13
CA ARG A 28 -30.70 -14.65 5.30
C ARG A 28 -29.64 -13.87 6.06
N HIS A 29 -29.94 -13.47 7.30
CA HIS A 29 -28.98 -12.74 8.14
C HIS A 29 -27.72 -13.56 8.46
N LEU A 30 -27.88 -14.87 8.72
CA LEU A 30 -26.74 -15.77 8.94
C LEU A 30 -25.86 -15.87 7.70
N LEU A 31 -26.47 -16.07 6.52
CA LEU A 31 -25.75 -16.16 5.26
C LEU A 31 -25.01 -14.85 4.94
N ASP A 32 -25.68 -13.70 5.05
CA ASP A 32 -25.05 -12.40 4.83
C ASP A 32 -23.90 -12.15 5.84
N ALA A 33 -24.03 -12.62 7.08
CA ALA A 33 -22.97 -12.50 8.09
C ALA A 33 -21.75 -13.39 7.77
N GLU A 34 -21.99 -14.62 7.29
CA GLU A 34 -20.93 -15.54 6.86
C GLU A 34 -20.18 -14.99 5.64
N GLU A 35 -20.90 -14.48 4.63
CA GLU A 35 -20.30 -13.86 3.44
C GLU A 35 -19.42 -12.66 3.80
N ARG A 36 -19.91 -11.78 4.70
CA ARG A 36 -19.12 -10.64 5.23
C ARG A 36 -17.87 -11.13 5.94
N GLN A 37 -17.99 -12.15 6.78
CA GLN A 37 -16.85 -12.72 7.51
C GLN A 37 -15.81 -13.31 6.55
N GLU A 38 -16.23 -14.06 5.53
CA GLU A 38 -15.32 -14.63 4.54
C GLU A 38 -14.63 -13.53 3.72
N ARG A 39 -15.38 -12.51 3.28
CA ARG A 39 -14.79 -11.36 2.57
C ARG A 39 -13.77 -10.64 3.44
N GLN A 40 -14.08 -10.40 4.71
CA GLN A 40 -13.16 -9.78 5.67
C GLN A 40 -11.88 -10.61 5.85
N ARG A 41 -11.99 -11.94 5.98
CA ARG A 41 -10.84 -12.84 6.08
C ARG A 41 -9.95 -12.79 4.84
N ARG A 42 -10.56 -12.83 3.65
CA ARG A 42 -9.84 -12.73 2.37
C ARG A 42 -9.08 -11.42 2.23
N LEU A 43 -9.75 -10.29 2.49
CA LEU A 43 -9.11 -8.97 2.44
C LEU A 43 -8.01 -8.81 3.50
N SER A 44 -8.23 -9.34 4.72
CA SER A 44 -7.20 -9.32 5.77
C SER A 44 -5.95 -10.11 5.37
N HIS A 45 -6.14 -11.27 4.73
CA HIS A 45 -5.03 -12.06 4.20
C HIS A 45 -4.30 -11.32 3.08
N GLN A 46 -5.04 -10.74 2.13
CA GLN A 46 -4.49 -9.95 1.04
C GLN A 46 -3.68 -8.76 1.57
N ARG A 47 -4.18 -8.05 2.58
CA ARG A 47 -3.48 -6.95 3.25
C ARG A 47 -2.12 -7.40 3.78
N LEU A 48 -2.08 -8.54 4.48
CA LEU A 48 -0.82 -9.09 5.00
C LEU A 48 0.16 -9.43 3.87
N GLN A 49 -0.32 -10.05 2.80
CA GLN A 49 0.52 -10.38 1.65
C GLN A 49 1.13 -9.13 1.00
N ILE A 50 0.34 -8.09 0.79
CA ILE A 50 0.82 -6.81 0.24
C ILE A 50 1.88 -6.18 1.14
N GLN A 51 1.66 -6.20 2.46
CA GLN A 51 2.62 -5.68 3.43
C GLN A 51 3.95 -6.45 3.39
N MET A 52 3.90 -7.79 3.37
CA MET A 52 5.10 -8.62 3.23
C MET A 52 5.86 -8.36 1.93
N GLN A 53 5.14 -8.20 0.81
CA GLN A 53 5.75 -7.85 -0.47
C GLN A 53 6.41 -6.47 -0.43
N ALA A 54 5.74 -5.48 0.17
CA ALA A 54 6.29 -4.15 0.32
C ALA A 54 7.56 -4.14 1.19
N ASP A 55 7.59 -4.89 2.29
CA ASP A 55 8.78 -5.00 3.13
C ASP A 55 9.95 -5.65 2.39
N SER A 56 9.70 -6.73 1.64
CA SER A 56 10.72 -7.36 0.79
C SER A 56 11.25 -6.39 -0.27
N SER A 57 10.37 -5.62 -0.92
CA SER A 57 10.78 -4.62 -1.90
C SER A 57 11.60 -3.48 -1.28
N ARG A 58 11.27 -3.02 -0.07
CA ARG A 58 12.05 -2.02 0.67
C ARG A 58 13.45 -2.52 1.01
N GLN A 59 13.56 -3.76 1.50
CA GLN A 59 14.86 -4.37 1.78
C GLN A 59 15.72 -4.44 0.52
N ALA A 60 15.17 -4.92 -0.58
CA ALA A 60 15.89 -4.99 -1.84
C ALA A 60 16.31 -3.62 -2.39
N LEU A 61 15.55 -2.55 -2.13
CA LEU A 61 15.96 -1.18 -2.46
C LEU A 61 17.15 -0.71 -1.61
N LEU A 62 17.19 -1.07 -0.33
CA LEU A 62 18.33 -0.74 0.54
C LEU A 62 19.60 -1.48 0.09
N GLU A 63 19.48 -2.76 -0.27
CA GLU A 63 20.58 -3.53 -0.84
C GLU A 63 21.09 -2.90 -2.14
N LEU A 64 20.18 -2.56 -3.05
CA LEU A 64 20.49 -1.89 -4.30
C LEU A 64 21.19 -0.54 -4.09
N ALA A 65 20.76 0.26 -3.11
CA ALA A 65 21.42 1.51 -2.76
C ALA A 65 22.87 1.28 -2.29
N GLY A 66 23.11 0.21 -1.53
CA GLY A 66 24.44 -0.25 -1.16
C GLY A 66 25.29 -0.61 -2.38
N GLU A 67 24.75 -1.38 -3.31
CA GLU A 67 25.43 -1.74 -4.56
C GLU A 67 25.78 -0.52 -5.42
N ILE A 68 24.83 0.40 -5.59
CA ILE A 68 25.05 1.65 -6.35
C ILE A 68 26.20 2.44 -5.74
N THR A 69 26.25 2.57 -4.41
CA THR A 69 27.32 3.29 -3.70
C THR A 69 28.69 2.64 -3.96
N GLN A 70 28.77 1.30 -3.91
CA GLN A 70 30.01 0.58 -4.21
C GLN A 70 30.47 0.78 -5.66
N TRP A 71 29.54 0.74 -6.62
CA TRP A 71 29.85 0.97 -8.03
C TRP A 71 30.25 2.41 -8.32
N GLN A 72 29.65 3.40 -7.67
CA GLN A 72 30.08 4.81 -7.74
C GLN A 72 31.55 4.97 -7.29
N GLN A 73 31.94 4.32 -6.20
CA GLN A 73 33.32 4.31 -5.73
C GLN A 73 34.28 3.61 -6.72
N ARG A 74 33.84 2.52 -7.37
CA ARG A 74 34.63 1.82 -8.40
C ARG A 74 34.86 2.71 -9.63
N VAL A 75 33.83 3.42 -10.09
CA VAL A 75 33.95 4.40 -11.19
C VAL A 75 34.95 5.49 -10.81
N GLY A 76 34.84 6.07 -9.62
CA GLY A 76 35.78 7.10 -9.14
C GLY A 76 37.24 6.63 -9.14
N ARG A 77 37.49 5.41 -8.64
CA ARG A 77 38.84 4.81 -8.65
C ARG A 77 39.35 4.53 -10.06
N ALA A 78 38.52 4.01 -10.95
CA ALA A 78 38.89 3.75 -12.34
C ALA A 78 39.27 5.04 -13.08
N ARG A 79 38.49 6.11 -12.88
CA ARG A 79 38.79 7.45 -13.44
C ARG A 79 40.10 8.02 -12.88
N ALA A 80 40.31 7.93 -11.56
CA ALA A 80 41.54 8.40 -10.92
C ALA A 80 42.79 7.66 -11.43
N ALA A 81 42.65 6.38 -11.78
CA ALA A 81 43.71 5.57 -12.37
C ALA A 81 43.86 5.75 -13.90
N GLY A 82 43.06 6.61 -14.54
CA GLY A 82 43.06 6.80 -15.99
C GLY A 82 42.48 5.64 -16.81
N ALA A 83 41.85 4.65 -16.15
CA ALA A 83 41.25 3.48 -16.79
C ALA A 83 39.84 3.81 -17.33
N LEU A 84 39.77 4.72 -18.32
CA LEU A 84 38.51 5.29 -18.81
C LEU A 84 37.52 4.25 -19.35
N ALA A 85 37.99 3.27 -20.14
CA ALA A 85 37.11 2.22 -20.67
C ALA A 85 36.43 1.38 -19.55
N LEU A 86 37.14 1.16 -18.44
CA LEU A 86 36.60 0.44 -17.29
C LEU A 86 35.63 1.31 -16.49
N ALA A 87 35.88 2.62 -16.42
CA ALA A 87 34.94 3.59 -15.85
C ALA A 87 33.63 3.63 -16.66
N ASP A 88 33.71 3.67 -17.99
CA ASP A 88 32.54 3.69 -18.88
C ASP A 88 31.67 2.44 -18.72
N GLN A 89 32.29 1.26 -18.61
CA GLN A 89 31.59 0.00 -18.35
C GLN A 89 30.89 0.01 -16.99
N ALA A 90 31.59 0.47 -15.95
CA ALA A 90 31.03 0.58 -14.60
C ALA A 90 29.88 1.61 -14.52
N GLU A 91 29.95 2.70 -15.29
CA GLU A 91 28.88 3.68 -15.41
C GLU A 91 27.65 3.12 -16.16
N ALA A 92 27.86 2.34 -17.22
CA ALA A 92 26.78 1.66 -17.90
C ALA A 92 26.04 0.71 -16.94
N HIS A 93 26.79 -0.04 -16.12
CA HIS A 93 26.20 -0.90 -15.10
C HIS A 93 25.45 -0.11 -14.03
N LEU A 94 25.99 1.03 -13.58
CA LEU A 94 25.32 1.90 -12.63
C LEU A 94 23.99 2.45 -13.18
N ARG A 95 23.93 2.79 -14.47
CA ARG A 95 22.67 3.18 -15.12
C ARG A 95 21.64 2.05 -15.11
N GLN A 96 22.06 0.80 -15.27
CA GLN A 96 21.18 -0.37 -15.15
C GLN A 96 20.64 -0.51 -13.72
N LEU A 97 21.51 -0.40 -12.71
CA LEU A 97 21.09 -0.45 -11.30
C LEU A 97 20.11 0.67 -10.96
N MET A 98 20.34 1.89 -11.45
CA MET A 98 19.40 3.01 -11.28
C MET A 98 18.07 2.76 -11.98
N GLY A 99 18.06 2.10 -13.15
CA GLY A 99 16.84 1.65 -13.83
C GLY A 99 16.06 0.66 -12.98
N LEU A 100 16.73 -0.38 -12.50
CA LEU A 100 16.14 -1.39 -11.63
C LEU A 100 15.60 -0.80 -10.33
N GLY A 101 16.27 0.24 -9.80
CA GLY A 101 15.79 1.00 -8.65
C GLY A 101 14.49 1.75 -8.92
N ARG A 102 14.37 2.42 -10.09
CA ARG A 102 13.13 3.08 -10.49
C ARG A 102 11.98 2.10 -10.64
N ASP A 103 12.22 0.95 -11.28
CA ASP A 103 11.19 -0.08 -11.47
C ASP A 103 10.68 -0.61 -10.12
N ARG A 104 11.59 -0.85 -9.16
CA ARG A 104 11.22 -1.26 -7.80
C ARG A 104 10.45 -0.19 -7.04
N TRP A 105 10.83 1.08 -7.18
CA TRP A 105 10.07 2.19 -6.60
C TRP A 105 8.65 2.28 -7.16
N GLN A 106 8.49 2.07 -8.47
CA GLN A 106 7.17 2.01 -9.09
C GLN A 106 6.35 0.83 -8.54
N ALA A 107 6.93 -0.36 -8.46
CA ALA A 107 6.25 -1.52 -7.86
C ALA A 107 5.81 -1.27 -6.42
N LEU A 108 6.63 -0.59 -5.61
CA LEU A 108 6.25 -0.19 -4.25
C LEU A 108 5.08 0.80 -4.24
N HIS A 109 5.05 1.74 -5.17
CA HIS A 109 3.95 2.67 -5.31
C HIS A 109 2.64 1.93 -5.64
N ASP A 110 2.71 0.98 -6.57
CA ASP A 110 1.56 0.16 -6.99
C ASP A 110 1.04 -0.70 -5.83
N LEU A 111 1.94 -1.32 -5.06
CA LEU A 111 1.60 -2.04 -3.82
C LEU A 111 0.92 -1.12 -2.80
N GLY A 112 1.40 0.12 -2.64
CA GLY A 112 0.77 1.11 -1.75
C GLY A 112 -0.64 1.50 -2.20
N SER A 113 -0.87 1.61 -3.51
CA SER A 113 -2.21 1.85 -4.08
C SER A 113 -3.15 0.68 -3.84
N SER A 114 -2.67 -0.56 -4.05
CA SER A 114 -3.43 -1.76 -3.77
C SER A 114 -3.76 -1.90 -2.28
N LEU A 115 -2.82 -1.57 -1.39
CA LEU A 115 -3.05 -1.58 0.05
C LEU A 115 -4.17 -0.63 0.46
N ARG A 116 -4.15 0.62 -0.04
CA ARG A 116 -5.21 1.60 0.24
C ARG A 116 -6.58 1.13 -0.22
N GLN A 117 -6.65 0.44 -1.36
CA GLN A 117 -7.90 -0.13 -1.85
C GLN A 117 -8.42 -1.23 -0.90
N VAL A 118 -7.56 -2.17 -0.51
CA VAL A 118 -7.94 -3.26 0.42
C VAL A 118 -8.35 -2.69 1.79
N GLU A 119 -7.68 -1.65 2.27
CA GLU A 119 -8.03 -0.97 3.52
C GLU A 119 -9.38 -0.24 3.43
N ALA A 120 -9.68 0.40 2.31
CA ALA A 120 -11.00 1.00 2.07
C ALA A 120 -12.11 -0.07 2.04
N GLU A 121 -11.90 -1.18 1.33
CA GLU A 121 -12.89 -2.28 1.30
C GLU A 121 -13.08 -2.93 2.67
N LEU A 122 -12.03 -3.04 3.48
CA LEU A 122 -12.14 -3.53 4.86
C LEU A 122 -12.92 -2.54 5.75
N ALA A 123 -12.70 -1.24 5.59
CA ALA A 123 -13.43 -0.21 6.33
C ALA A 123 -14.92 -0.21 5.98
N GLU A 124 -15.27 -0.35 4.70
CA GLU A 124 -16.66 -0.48 4.24
C GLU A 124 -17.37 -1.70 4.83
N LEU A 125 -16.65 -2.82 5.05
CA LEU A 125 -17.22 -4.01 5.68
C LEU A 125 -17.41 -3.91 7.19
N LEU A 126 -16.67 -3.00 7.84
CA LEU A 126 -16.70 -2.78 9.28
C LEU A 126 -17.79 -1.80 9.70
N GLU A 127 -18.27 -0.94 8.79
CA GLU A 127 -19.42 -0.04 9.00
C GLU A 127 -20.74 -0.81 8.73
N PRO A 128 -21.47 -1.25 9.77
CA PRO A 128 -22.75 -1.90 9.60
C PRO A 128 -23.85 -0.82 9.71
N ASP A 129 -24.53 -0.50 8.60
CA ASP A 129 -25.66 0.46 8.57
C ASP A 129 -25.35 1.88 9.09
N GLY A 130 -24.67 2.69 8.28
CA GLY A 130 -24.87 4.13 8.26
C GLY A 130 -25.82 4.47 7.09
N PRO A 131 -26.85 5.32 7.26
CA PRO A 131 -27.74 5.66 6.15
C PRO A 131 -26.90 6.26 5.03
N ALA A 132 -27.27 5.95 3.79
CA ALA A 132 -26.90 6.78 2.65
C ALA A 132 -27.24 8.23 3.00
N ALA A 133 -26.23 8.98 3.47
CA ALA A 133 -26.36 10.40 3.64
C ALA A 133 -26.66 10.96 2.25
N PRO A 134 -27.73 11.75 2.07
CA PRO A 134 -27.99 12.36 0.80
C PRO A 134 -26.76 13.14 0.39
N SER A 135 -26.32 12.94 -0.84
CA SER A 135 -25.38 13.79 -1.56
C SER A 135 -25.85 15.23 -1.42
N THR A 136 -25.35 15.89 -0.38
CA THR A 136 -25.42 17.32 -0.22
C THR A 136 -24.28 17.83 -1.08
N PRO A 137 -24.52 18.69 -2.09
CA PRO A 137 -23.42 19.27 -2.86
C PRO A 137 -22.73 20.30 -1.95
N ALA A 138 -21.87 19.80 -1.07
CA ALA A 138 -20.89 20.60 -0.35
C ALA A 138 -19.60 20.54 -1.18
N SER A 139 -19.27 21.70 -1.74
CA SER A 139 -18.01 22.19 -2.30
C SER A 139 -16.79 21.25 -2.37
N PRO A 140 -15.97 21.34 -3.43
CA PRO A 140 -14.87 20.42 -3.68
C PRO A 140 -13.82 20.49 -2.57
N PRO A 141 -13.41 19.37 -1.94
CA PRO A 141 -12.20 19.34 -1.15
C PRO A 141 -11.01 19.08 -2.09
N GLU A 142 -10.06 20.00 -2.02
CA GLU A 142 -8.78 20.03 -2.72
C GLU A 142 -7.88 18.79 -2.46
N PRO A 143 -6.92 18.49 -3.34
CA PRO A 143 -5.91 17.47 -3.09
C PRO A 143 -4.84 18.02 -2.12
N GLY A 144 -4.81 17.56 -0.87
CA GLY A 144 -3.69 17.89 0.03
C GLY A 144 -3.90 17.65 1.54
N SER A 145 -3.46 16.49 2.02
CA SER A 145 -2.69 16.29 3.27
C SER A 145 -3.02 17.10 4.56
N PRO A 146 -4.16 16.91 5.23
CA PRO A 146 -4.38 17.44 6.59
C PRO A 146 -3.61 16.68 7.70
N ASP A 147 -3.01 15.52 7.39
CA ASP A 147 -2.26 14.70 8.36
C ASP A 147 -0.75 15.03 8.38
N LEU A 148 -0.21 15.53 7.27
CA LEU A 148 1.22 15.83 7.17
C LEU A 148 1.59 17.09 7.97
N GLU A 149 0.75 18.13 7.92
CA GLU A 149 0.98 19.38 8.64
C GLU A 149 0.86 19.20 10.16
N GLN A 150 -0.05 18.33 10.62
CA GLN A 150 -0.14 17.95 12.04
C GLN A 150 1.04 17.08 12.49
N ALA A 151 1.51 16.16 11.64
CA ALA A 151 2.69 15.35 11.93
C ALA A 151 3.97 16.20 11.99
N TRP A 152 4.11 17.17 11.09
CA TRP A 152 5.21 18.13 11.08
C TRP A 152 5.18 19.06 12.31
N ALA A 153 4.02 19.60 12.67
CA ALA A 153 3.89 20.46 13.86
C ALA A 153 4.25 19.73 15.17
N ARG A 154 4.00 18.41 15.27
CA ARG A 154 4.42 17.59 16.42
C ARG A 154 5.92 17.36 16.41
N PHE A 155 6.50 17.10 15.24
CA PHE A 155 7.94 16.91 15.08
C PHE A 155 8.74 18.17 15.44
N GLU A 156 8.32 19.35 14.96
CA GLU A 156 8.98 20.63 15.26
C GLU A 156 8.97 20.94 16.75
N LYS A 157 7.81 20.77 17.41
CA LYS A 157 7.70 20.92 18.87
C LYS A 157 8.64 19.97 19.62
N GLN A 158 8.88 18.78 19.10
CA GLN A 158 9.74 17.79 19.74
C GLN A 158 11.23 18.12 19.54
N GLN A 159 11.59 18.68 18.38
CA GLN A 159 12.95 19.20 18.15
C GLN A 159 13.26 20.44 19.01
N ASP A 160 12.34 21.39 19.14
CA ASP A 160 12.52 22.57 20.00
C ASP A 160 12.80 22.15 21.47
N LEU A 161 12.11 21.12 21.96
CA LEU A 161 12.35 20.57 23.29
C LEU A 161 13.70 19.86 23.41
N GLU A 162 14.14 19.16 22.36
CA GLU A 162 15.47 18.54 22.32
C GLU A 162 16.60 19.55 22.24
N ASP A 163 16.44 20.66 21.52
CA ASP A 163 17.42 21.74 21.43
C ASP A 163 17.49 22.56 22.73
N LEU A 164 16.34 22.77 23.41
CA LEU A 164 16.33 23.29 24.77
C LEU A 164 17.01 22.32 25.75
N ARG A 165 16.89 21.00 25.54
CA ARG A 165 17.61 20.02 26.36
C ARG A 165 19.10 20.05 26.06
N ARG A 166 19.51 20.09 24.79
CA ARG A 166 20.93 20.13 24.38
C ARG A 166 21.62 21.42 24.81
N SER A 167 20.94 22.57 24.72
CA SER A 167 21.45 23.86 25.24
C SER A 167 21.53 23.88 26.77
N ARG A 168 20.65 23.17 27.48
CA ARG A 168 20.73 22.99 28.94
C ARG A 168 21.70 21.88 29.39
N SER A 169 22.04 20.95 28.50
CA SER A 169 23.08 19.93 28.69
C SER A 169 24.47 20.39 28.26
N SER A 170 24.58 21.51 27.55
CA SER A 170 25.84 22.18 27.23
C SER A 170 25.97 23.53 27.94
N PRO A 171 26.09 23.52 29.28
CA PRO A 171 26.85 24.52 30.01
C PRO A 171 28.01 23.86 30.78
N GLY A 172 29.25 24.20 30.38
CA GLY A 172 30.50 23.99 31.13
C GLY A 172 31.12 22.60 30.97
N SER A 173 32.38 22.41 30.53
CA SER A 173 33.61 23.04 31.04
C SER A 173 33.67 23.08 32.57
#